data_AF-A0A7K7NX92-F1
#
_entry.id   AF-A0A7K7NX92-F1
#
_cell.length_a   1.000
_cell.length_b   1.000
_cell.length_c   1.000
_cell.angle_alpha   90.00
_cell.angle_beta   90.00
_cell.angle_gamma   90.00
#
_symmetry.space_group_name_H-M   'P 1'
#
loop_
_entity.id
_entity.type
_entity.pdbx_description
1 polymer ?
#
loop_
_entity_poly.entity_id
_entity_poly.type
_entity_poly.pdbx_seq_one_letter_code
_entity_poly.pdbx_strand_id
1 'polypeptide(L)'
;PGTKRIWLDDVNCAGAENALSDCQARSWGDHNCNHGEDAGVVCSGITEPAPIRLVNGPNRCAGRVEVFHEQQWGTICDDDWDRAEASVVCRQLGCGAALSAPGSAHFGQGSDPIWLDNVNCAGNEAALSECKTETWGSHNCKHGEDAGVVCSGTPEVPPVRLVNGPTRCAGRV
;
A
#
# COMPACT_ATOMS: atom_id res chain seq x y z
N PRO A 1 -13.49 23.51 -7.99
CA PRO A 1 -14.47 24.10 -7.06
C PRO A 1 -15.35 23.02 -6.45
N GLY A 2 -15.39 22.95 -5.12
CA GLY A 2 -16.32 22.13 -4.38
C GLY A 2 -17.77 22.57 -4.58
N THR A 3 -18.69 21.76 -4.08
CA THR A 3 -20.14 22.01 -4.14
C THR A 3 -20.86 21.71 -2.82
N LYS A 4 -20.10 21.31 -1.80
CA LYS A 4 -20.60 20.83 -0.50
C LYS A 4 -20.12 21.77 0.60
N ARG A 5 -20.74 21.72 1.78
CA ARG A 5 -20.41 22.60 2.91
C ARG A 5 -18.90 22.82 3.13
N ILE A 6 -18.52 24.08 3.32
CA ILE A 6 -17.18 24.50 3.76
C ILE A 6 -17.13 24.39 5.29
N TRP A 7 -16.06 23.82 5.83
CA TRP A 7 -15.99 23.45 7.24
C TRP A 7 -14.99 24.27 8.05
N LEU A 8 -13.93 24.73 7.41
CA LEU A 8 -12.83 25.44 8.04
C LEU A 8 -12.56 26.73 7.28
N ASP A 9 -12.28 27.78 8.04
CA ASP A 9 -11.99 29.14 7.59
C ASP A 9 -10.92 29.74 8.52
N ASP A 10 -10.09 30.62 7.96
CA ASP A 10 -8.95 31.26 8.63
C ASP A 10 -8.04 30.25 9.38
N VAL A 11 -7.74 29.11 8.77
CA VAL A 11 -6.85 28.09 9.36
C VAL A 11 -5.42 28.64 9.49
N ASN A 12 -4.92 28.70 10.72
CA ASN A 12 -3.59 29.19 11.06
C ASN A 12 -2.86 28.17 11.95
N CYS A 13 -1.98 27.38 11.33
CA CYS A 13 -1.17 26.37 12.01
C CYS A 13 0.19 26.94 12.43
N ALA A 14 0.70 26.52 13.59
CA ALA A 14 2.08 26.80 14.03
C ALA A 14 3.11 25.92 13.31
N GLY A 15 2.67 24.79 12.73
CA GLY A 15 3.49 23.85 11.96
C GLY A 15 3.97 22.62 12.73
N ALA A 16 3.51 22.44 13.98
CA ALA A 16 3.85 21.28 14.82
C ALA A 16 2.62 20.40 15.15
N GLU A 17 1.44 20.81 14.69
CA GLU A 17 0.19 20.09 14.80
C GLU A 17 0.23 18.77 14.02
N ASN A 18 -0.46 17.74 14.52
CA ASN A 18 -0.54 16.45 13.84
C ASN A 18 -1.69 16.40 12.82
N ALA A 19 -2.68 17.30 12.94
CA ALA A 19 -3.81 17.39 12.03
C ALA A 19 -4.27 18.85 11.86
N LEU A 20 -4.90 19.14 10.71
CA LEU A 20 -5.50 20.45 10.44
C LEU A 20 -6.57 20.86 11.46
N SER A 21 -7.25 19.88 12.09
CA SER A 21 -8.23 20.12 13.15
C SER A 21 -7.61 20.66 14.45
N ASP A 22 -6.31 20.48 14.63
CA ASP A 22 -5.59 20.93 15.83
C ASP A 22 -5.08 22.37 15.66
N CYS A 23 -5.09 22.90 14.43
CA CYS A 23 -4.71 24.26 14.14
C CYS A 23 -5.75 25.25 14.66
N GLN A 24 -5.30 26.46 14.99
CA GLN A 24 -6.22 27.55 15.31
C GLN A 24 -7.03 27.90 14.05
N ALA A 25 -8.35 27.88 14.17
CA ALA A 25 -9.28 28.24 13.10
C ALA A 25 -10.56 28.83 13.70
N ARG A 26 -11.48 29.29 12.84
CA ARG A 26 -12.85 29.60 13.27
C ARG A 26 -13.58 28.34 13.74
N SER A 27 -14.72 28.54 14.40
CA SER A 27 -15.59 27.43 14.78
C SER A 27 -16.02 26.66 13.54
N TRP A 28 -16.15 25.34 13.66
CA TRP A 28 -16.47 24.48 12.52
C TRP A 28 -17.80 24.86 11.86
N GLY A 29 -17.75 25.10 10.55
CA GLY A 29 -18.90 25.53 9.75
C GLY A 29 -19.27 27.02 9.90
N ASP A 30 -18.52 27.79 10.70
CA ASP A 30 -18.60 29.26 10.73
C ASP A 30 -17.54 29.84 9.78
N HIS A 31 -17.99 30.22 8.58
CA HIS A 31 -17.14 30.72 7.52
C HIS A 31 -17.86 31.81 6.71
N ASN A 32 -17.10 32.69 6.08
CA ASN A 32 -17.62 33.62 5.06
C ASN A 32 -17.21 33.26 3.62
N CYS A 33 -16.50 32.15 3.43
CA CYS A 33 -16.00 31.70 2.14
C CYS A 33 -17.09 31.19 1.18
N ASN A 34 -16.75 31.17 -0.11
CA ASN A 34 -17.43 30.44 -1.18
C ASN A 34 -16.50 29.44 -1.88
N HIS A 35 -17.02 28.58 -2.77
CA HIS A 35 -16.22 27.53 -3.43
C HIS A 35 -15.20 28.02 -4.48
N GLY A 36 -15.19 29.31 -4.79
CA GLY A 36 -14.08 29.95 -5.49
C GLY A 36 -12.84 30.14 -4.62
N GLU A 37 -12.98 29.98 -3.30
CA GLU A 37 -11.95 30.18 -2.28
C GLU A 37 -11.50 28.85 -1.64
N ASP A 38 -11.95 27.71 -2.16
CA ASP A 38 -11.53 26.40 -1.67
C ASP A 38 -10.00 26.25 -1.77
N ALA A 39 -9.35 26.06 -0.63
CA ALA A 39 -7.91 25.87 -0.55
C ALA A 39 -7.49 24.50 -1.11
N GLY A 40 -6.34 24.46 -1.78
CA GLY A 40 -5.70 23.24 -2.25
C GLY A 40 -4.23 23.20 -1.81
N VAL A 41 -3.66 22.00 -1.73
CA VAL A 41 -2.25 21.79 -1.41
C VAL A 41 -1.61 20.90 -2.48
N VAL A 42 -0.38 21.23 -2.83
CA VAL A 42 0.52 20.33 -3.57
C VAL A 42 1.63 19.97 -2.60
N CYS A 43 1.59 18.74 -2.09
CA CYS A 43 2.67 18.24 -1.25
C CYS A 43 3.85 17.83 -2.14
N SER A 44 5.07 17.86 -1.59
CA SER A 44 6.26 17.29 -2.26
C SER A 44 6.15 15.77 -2.50
N GLY A 45 5.07 15.15 -2.02
CA GLY A 45 4.99 13.72 -1.73
C GLY A 45 5.88 13.40 -0.53
N ILE A 46 5.36 12.64 0.42
CA ILE A 46 6.20 11.58 0.95
C ILE A 46 6.37 10.65 -0.27
N THR A 47 7.57 10.15 -0.55
CA THR A 47 7.71 8.94 -1.37
C THR A 47 7.04 7.81 -0.59
N GLU A 48 5.71 7.84 -0.52
CA GLU A 48 4.94 6.68 -0.11
C GLU A 48 5.30 5.61 -1.13
N PRO A 49 5.80 4.46 -0.66
CA PRO A 49 6.16 3.40 -1.55
C PRO A 49 4.97 3.05 -2.46
N ALA A 50 5.26 2.76 -3.73
CA ALA A 50 4.21 2.47 -4.70
C ALA A 50 3.26 1.40 -4.12
N PRO A 51 1.94 1.66 -4.04
CA PRO A 51 1.01 0.70 -3.47
C PRO A 51 1.08 -0.62 -4.21
N ILE A 52 1.08 -1.73 -3.45
CA ILE A 52 1.05 -3.08 -4.00
C ILE A 52 -0.15 -3.87 -3.48
N ARG A 53 -0.59 -4.86 -4.27
CA ARG A 53 -1.64 -5.82 -3.89
C ARG A 53 -1.34 -7.22 -4.40
N LEU A 54 -1.94 -8.22 -3.75
CA LEU A 54 -1.91 -9.61 -4.22
C LEU A 54 -3.28 -10.01 -4.75
N VAL A 55 -3.30 -10.58 -5.95
CA VAL A 55 -4.53 -10.96 -6.67
C VAL A 55 -4.52 -12.45 -6.98
N ASN A 56 -5.70 -13.07 -7.03
CA ASN A 56 -5.92 -14.48 -7.42
C ASN A 56 -5.18 -15.53 -6.57
N GLY A 57 -4.76 -15.19 -5.34
CA GLY A 57 -4.24 -16.17 -4.40
C GLY A 57 -5.29 -16.66 -3.41
N PRO A 58 -4.96 -17.72 -2.63
CA PRO A 58 -5.89 -18.34 -1.69
C PRO A 58 -6.20 -17.49 -0.45
N ASN A 59 -5.44 -16.43 -0.18
CA ASN A 59 -5.61 -15.52 0.94
C ASN A 59 -4.90 -14.18 0.67
N ARG A 60 -4.97 -13.22 1.61
CA ARG A 60 -4.38 -11.88 1.46
C ARG A 60 -2.85 -11.83 1.34
N CYS A 61 -2.17 -12.93 1.66
CA CYS A 61 -0.71 -13.05 1.75
C CYS A 61 -0.12 -14.02 0.70
N ALA A 62 -0.89 -14.33 -0.34
CA ALA A 62 -0.42 -15.05 -1.51
C ALA A 62 -1.15 -14.55 -2.75
N GLY A 63 -0.49 -14.52 -3.91
CA GLY A 63 -1.11 -14.11 -5.17
C GLY A 63 -0.12 -13.52 -6.17
N ARG A 64 -0.63 -13.17 -7.36
CA ARG A 64 0.08 -12.36 -8.36
C ARG A 64 0.33 -10.98 -7.77
N VAL A 65 1.55 -10.45 -7.93
CA VAL A 65 1.89 -9.11 -7.45
C VAL A 65 1.46 -8.09 -8.49
N GLU A 66 0.74 -7.07 -8.03
CA GLU A 66 0.42 -5.89 -8.83
C GLU A 66 0.86 -4.63 -8.10
N VAL A 67 1.38 -3.66 -8.84
CA VAL A 67 1.85 -2.35 -8.35
C VAL A 67 1.05 -1.23 -8.99
N PHE A 68 0.81 -0.16 -8.23
CA PHE A 68 0.06 1.01 -8.70
C PHE A 68 1.01 2.10 -9.19
N HIS A 69 0.87 2.48 -10.46
CA HIS A 69 1.65 3.53 -11.11
C HIS A 69 0.79 4.28 -12.11
N GLU A 70 1.02 5.59 -12.27
CA GLU A 70 0.26 6.44 -13.21
C GLU A 70 -1.28 6.25 -13.14
N GLN A 71 -1.81 6.11 -11.92
CA GLN A 71 -3.24 5.89 -11.65
C GLN A 71 -3.82 4.56 -12.15
N GLN A 72 -2.97 3.58 -12.46
CA GLN A 72 -3.37 2.26 -12.95
C GLN A 72 -2.60 1.13 -12.27
N TRP A 73 -3.28 0.02 -12.01
CA TRP A 73 -2.65 -1.22 -11.55
C TRP A 73 -1.96 -1.92 -12.71
N GLY A 74 -0.81 -2.54 -12.47
CA GLY A 74 -0.12 -3.36 -13.46
C GLY A 74 0.70 -4.45 -12.80
N THR A 75 1.13 -5.42 -13.59
CA THR A 75 1.87 -6.59 -13.13
C THR A 75 3.38 -6.34 -13.10
N ILE A 76 4.12 -7.33 -12.62
CA ILE A 76 5.58 -7.34 -12.52
C ILE A 76 6.06 -8.57 -13.29
N CYS A 77 7.12 -8.43 -14.10
CA CYS A 77 7.75 -9.57 -14.78
C CYS A 77 8.52 -10.47 -13.80
N ASP A 78 8.62 -11.77 -14.10
CA ASP A 78 9.34 -12.76 -13.30
C ASP A 78 10.84 -12.90 -13.65
N ASP A 79 11.36 -12.11 -14.59
CA ASP A 79 12.79 -11.99 -14.86
C ASP A 79 13.52 -11.48 -13.61
N ASP A 80 14.53 -12.24 -13.16
CA ASP A 80 15.26 -12.06 -11.91
C ASP A 80 14.39 -12.08 -10.62
N TRP A 81 13.15 -12.56 -10.70
CA TRP A 81 12.24 -12.59 -9.56
C TRP A 81 12.52 -13.75 -8.61
N ASP A 82 13.05 -13.43 -7.42
CA ASP A 82 13.40 -14.42 -6.42
C ASP A 82 12.89 -14.10 -5.00
N ARG A 83 13.45 -14.81 -4.02
CA ARG A 83 13.04 -14.71 -2.62
C ARG A 83 13.37 -13.35 -2.00
N ALA A 84 14.35 -12.61 -2.53
CA ALA A 84 14.69 -11.26 -2.11
C ALA A 84 13.53 -10.30 -2.41
N GLU A 85 13.03 -10.28 -3.64
CA GLU A 85 11.88 -9.48 -4.07
C GLU A 85 10.63 -9.87 -3.29
N ALA A 86 10.37 -11.18 -3.18
CA ALA A 86 9.25 -11.67 -2.38
C ALA A 86 9.35 -11.26 -0.90
N SER A 87 10.56 -11.16 -0.34
CA SER A 87 10.76 -10.71 1.05
C SER A 87 10.39 -9.24 1.23
N VAL A 88 10.72 -8.40 0.25
CA VAL A 88 10.30 -6.99 0.23
C VAL A 88 8.78 -6.88 0.13
N VAL A 89 8.15 -7.61 -0.80
CA VAL A 89 6.68 -7.67 -0.96
C VAL A 89 5.99 -8.09 0.34
N CYS A 90 6.41 -9.21 0.93
CA CYS A 90 5.80 -9.76 2.13
C CYS A 90 5.95 -8.82 3.34
N ARG A 91 7.08 -8.12 3.44
CA ARG A 91 7.31 -7.09 4.47
C ARG A 91 6.43 -5.86 4.24
N GLN A 92 6.42 -5.33 3.02
CA GLN A 92 5.63 -4.15 2.64
C GLN A 92 4.12 -4.38 2.88
N LEU A 93 3.63 -5.60 2.69
CA LEU A 93 2.24 -5.99 2.97
C LEU A 93 1.96 -6.39 4.42
N GLY A 94 2.98 -6.48 5.29
CA GLY A 94 2.83 -6.96 6.66
C GLY A 94 2.37 -8.43 6.74
N CYS A 95 2.81 -9.26 5.79
CA CYS A 95 2.44 -10.67 5.64
C CYS A 95 3.49 -11.66 6.17
N GLY A 96 4.48 -11.17 6.92
CA GLY A 96 5.54 -11.99 7.50
C GLY A 96 6.67 -12.29 6.53
N ALA A 97 7.23 -13.50 6.59
CA ALA A 97 8.38 -13.90 5.77
C ALA A 97 7.95 -14.42 4.40
N ALA A 98 8.79 -14.26 3.38
CA ALA A 98 8.58 -14.89 2.08
C ALA A 98 8.80 -16.41 2.16
N LEU A 99 7.81 -17.18 1.70
CA LEU A 99 7.91 -18.62 1.53
C LEU A 99 8.37 -18.97 0.12
N SER A 100 7.82 -18.32 -0.91
CA SER A 100 8.22 -18.50 -2.30
C SER A 100 7.92 -17.27 -3.17
N ALA A 101 8.58 -17.23 -4.33
CA ALA A 101 8.48 -16.21 -5.37
C ALA A 101 8.09 -16.89 -6.70
N PRO A 102 6.84 -17.37 -6.86
CA PRO A 102 6.44 -18.05 -8.08
C PRO A 102 6.36 -17.08 -9.27
N GLY A 103 6.98 -17.44 -10.39
CA GLY A 103 6.82 -16.78 -11.68
C GLY A 103 5.78 -17.47 -12.57
N SER A 104 5.93 -17.23 -13.88
CA SER A 104 5.21 -17.91 -14.97
C SER A 104 3.69 -17.88 -14.81
N ALA A 105 3.16 -16.74 -14.36
CA ALA A 105 1.73 -16.53 -14.13
C ALA A 105 1.08 -17.61 -13.25
N HIS A 106 1.77 -18.10 -12.22
CA HIS A 106 1.27 -19.16 -11.33
C HIS A 106 -0.12 -18.88 -10.75
N PHE A 107 -0.42 -17.62 -10.43
CA PHE A 107 -1.72 -17.15 -9.94
C PHE A 107 -2.64 -16.62 -11.07
N GLY A 108 -2.35 -17.01 -12.30
CA GLY A 108 -3.01 -16.51 -13.51
C GLY A 108 -2.43 -15.20 -13.99
N GLN A 109 -2.63 -14.96 -15.29
CA GLN A 109 -2.16 -13.78 -16.01
C GLN A 109 -2.98 -12.53 -15.66
N GLY A 110 -2.34 -11.39 -15.66
CA GLY A 110 -2.97 -10.07 -15.74
C GLY A 110 -3.37 -9.71 -17.18
N SER A 111 -3.94 -8.51 -17.30
CA SER A 111 -4.35 -7.92 -18.58
C SER A 111 -4.04 -6.42 -18.71
N ASP A 112 -3.65 -5.81 -17.59
CA ASP A 112 -3.24 -4.41 -17.49
C ASP A 112 -1.73 -4.29 -17.78
N PRO A 113 -1.11 -3.09 -17.83
CA PRO A 113 0.32 -2.97 -18.15
C PRO A 113 1.23 -3.81 -17.25
N ILE A 114 2.41 -4.18 -17.76
CA ILE A 114 3.51 -4.68 -16.94
C ILE A 114 4.37 -3.47 -16.56
N TRP A 115 4.39 -3.12 -15.28
CA TRP A 115 5.04 -1.89 -14.81
C TRP A 115 6.52 -2.07 -14.51
N LEU A 116 6.91 -3.24 -14.02
CA LEU A 116 8.25 -3.49 -13.52
C LEU A 116 8.86 -4.73 -14.18
N ASP A 117 10.14 -4.63 -14.49
CA ASP A 117 10.96 -5.67 -15.11
C ASP A 117 12.39 -5.64 -14.52
N ASN A 118 13.06 -6.80 -14.51
CA ASN A 118 14.35 -7.05 -13.89
C ASN A 118 14.46 -6.43 -12.49
N VAL A 119 13.47 -6.73 -11.63
CA VAL A 119 13.43 -6.21 -10.26
C VAL A 119 14.52 -6.90 -9.46
N ASN A 120 15.48 -6.13 -8.97
CA ASN A 120 16.63 -6.61 -8.23
C ASN A 120 16.69 -5.93 -6.86
N CYS A 121 16.27 -6.67 -5.84
CA CYS A 121 16.29 -6.27 -4.44
C CYS A 121 17.47 -6.94 -3.70
N ALA A 122 18.04 -6.24 -2.72
CA ALA A 122 18.89 -6.84 -1.69
C ALA A 122 18.08 -7.67 -0.68
N GLY A 123 16.76 -7.44 -0.60
CA GLY A 123 15.82 -8.14 0.28
C GLY A 123 15.54 -7.42 1.59
N ASN A 124 16.15 -6.25 1.83
CA ASN A 124 16.01 -5.44 3.05
C ASN A 124 15.35 -4.07 2.81
N GLU A 125 14.96 -3.76 1.57
CA GLU A 125 14.24 -2.56 1.16
C GLU A 125 12.89 -2.43 1.88
N ALA A 126 12.45 -1.21 2.18
CA ALA A 126 11.14 -1.03 2.79
C ALA A 126 10.01 -1.34 1.80
N ALA A 127 10.27 -1.18 0.51
CA ALA A 127 9.29 -1.38 -0.56
C ALA A 127 9.90 -1.74 -1.91
N LEU A 128 9.06 -2.33 -2.77
CA LEU A 128 9.43 -2.72 -4.14
C LEU A 128 9.96 -1.56 -4.99
N SER A 129 9.41 -0.34 -4.79
CA SER A 129 9.84 0.86 -5.52
C SER A 129 11.24 1.35 -5.16
N GLU A 130 11.86 0.80 -4.11
CA GLU A 130 13.24 1.11 -3.69
C GLU A 130 14.26 0.13 -4.28
N CYS A 131 13.80 -1.00 -4.81
CA CYS A 131 14.67 -1.96 -5.49
C CYS A 131 15.16 -1.39 -6.82
N LYS A 132 16.29 -1.91 -7.31
CA LYS A 132 16.75 -1.55 -8.65
C LYS A 132 15.81 -2.21 -9.67
N THR A 133 15.31 -1.45 -10.63
CA THR A 133 14.45 -1.95 -11.71
C THR A 133 14.87 -1.33 -13.02
N GLU A 134 14.37 -1.87 -14.12
CA GLU A 134 14.30 -1.12 -15.38
C GLU A 134 13.36 0.10 -15.24
N THR A 135 13.35 0.95 -16.28
CA THR A 135 12.42 2.09 -16.33
C THR A 135 10.98 1.58 -16.28
N TRP A 136 10.13 2.21 -15.47
CA TRP A 136 8.72 1.83 -15.34
C TRP A 136 8.02 1.74 -16.70
N GLY A 137 7.31 0.64 -16.95
CA GLY A 137 6.64 0.34 -18.20
C GLY A 137 7.55 -0.09 -19.36
N SER A 138 8.87 -0.14 -19.17
CA SER A 138 9.82 -0.70 -20.13
C SER A 138 10.11 -2.14 -19.76
N HIS A 139 9.64 -3.07 -20.59
CA HIS A 139 9.83 -4.51 -20.39
C HIS A 139 9.82 -5.27 -21.73
N ASN A 140 10.38 -6.48 -21.76
CA ASN A 140 10.27 -7.40 -22.90
C ASN A 140 9.27 -8.54 -22.66
N CYS A 141 8.74 -8.65 -21.44
CA CYS A 141 7.88 -9.74 -20.99
C CYS A 141 6.45 -9.73 -21.57
N LYS A 142 5.76 -10.86 -21.41
CA LYS A 142 4.32 -11.06 -21.61
C LYS A 142 3.67 -11.45 -20.30
N HIS A 143 2.34 -11.37 -20.22
CA HIS A 143 1.65 -11.77 -18.99
C HIS A 143 1.80 -13.24 -18.60
N GLY A 144 2.31 -14.10 -19.49
CA GLY A 144 2.74 -15.44 -19.12
C GLY A 144 3.89 -15.46 -18.12
N GLU A 145 4.59 -14.34 -17.94
CA GLU A 145 5.74 -14.10 -17.06
C GLU A 145 5.35 -13.24 -15.84
N ASP A 146 4.06 -13.12 -15.52
CA ASP A 146 3.65 -12.33 -14.35
C ASP A 146 4.08 -12.99 -13.04
N ALA A 147 4.77 -12.22 -12.20
CA ALA A 147 5.31 -12.63 -10.93
C ALA A 147 4.26 -12.69 -9.80
N GLY A 148 4.48 -13.61 -8.86
CA GLY A 148 3.67 -13.79 -7.66
C GLY A 148 4.52 -14.00 -6.42
N VAL A 149 3.86 -14.02 -5.26
CA VAL A 149 4.47 -14.34 -3.97
C VAL A 149 3.59 -15.27 -3.15
N VAL A 150 4.24 -16.03 -2.27
CA VAL A 150 3.59 -16.67 -1.12
C VAL A 150 4.35 -16.24 0.13
N CYS A 151 3.65 -15.59 1.05
CA CYS A 151 4.19 -15.23 2.36
C CYS A 151 3.73 -16.23 3.41
N SER A 152 4.36 -16.19 4.59
CA SER A 152 3.99 -17.05 5.72
C SER A 152 2.57 -16.78 6.23
N GLY A 153 2.03 -15.61 5.89
CA GLY A 153 0.99 -14.98 6.68
C GLY A 153 1.61 -14.52 7.99
N THR A 154 1.17 -13.38 8.51
CA THR A 154 1.26 -13.25 9.97
C THR A 154 0.36 -14.33 10.55
N PRO A 155 0.76 -15.06 11.60
CA PRO A 155 -0.23 -15.75 12.40
C PRO A 155 -1.23 -14.65 12.75
N GLU A 156 -2.48 -14.76 12.28
CA GLU A 156 -3.56 -14.05 12.95
C GLU A 156 -3.43 -14.53 14.39
N VAL A 157 -2.83 -13.71 15.26
CA VAL A 157 -2.99 -13.92 16.70
C VAL A 157 -4.48 -13.74 16.87
N PRO A 158 -5.27 -14.83 17.03
CA PRO A 158 -6.71 -14.67 17.14
C PRO A 158 -6.90 -13.75 18.34
N PRO A 159 -7.77 -12.72 18.26
CA PRO A 159 -7.97 -11.82 19.37
C PRO A 159 -8.30 -12.65 20.61
N VAL A 160 -7.38 -12.68 21.56
CA VAL A 160 -7.55 -13.43 22.80
C VAL A 160 -8.64 -12.72 23.59
N ARG A 161 -9.75 -13.41 23.82
CA ARG A 161 -10.87 -12.89 24.60
C ARG A 161 -10.98 -13.65 25.90
N LEU A 162 -10.91 -12.93 27.02
CA LEU A 162 -11.23 -13.49 28.32
C LEU A 162 -12.75 -13.70 28.41
N VAL A 163 -13.18 -14.95 28.64
CA VAL A 163 -14.58 -15.33 28.83
C VAL A 163 -14.86 -15.69 30.29
N ASN A 164 -16.11 -15.50 30.72
CA ASN A 164 -16.60 -15.90 32.05
C ASN A 164 -15.84 -15.29 33.25
N GLY A 165 -15.45 -14.02 33.17
CA GLY A 165 -14.93 -13.30 34.33
C GLY A 165 -15.69 -12.01 34.63
N PRO A 166 -15.47 -11.45 35.84
CA PRO A 166 -16.24 -10.31 36.35
C PRO A 166 -15.90 -9.00 35.63
N THR A 167 -14.82 -8.96 34.84
CA THR A 167 -14.39 -7.76 34.11
C THR A 167 -13.81 -8.13 32.74
N ARG A 168 -13.61 -7.12 31.89
CA ARG A 168 -12.92 -7.26 30.60
C ARG A 168 -11.44 -7.69 30.71
N CYS A 169 -10.88 -7.72 31.92
CA CYS A 169 -9.48 -8.08 32.20
C CYS A 169 -9.38 -9.34 33.08
N ALA A 170 -10.48 -10.06 33.32
CA ALA A 170 -10.49 -11.30 34.09
C ALA A 170 -11.36 -12.35 33.38
N GLY A 171 -10.93 -13.60 33.39
CA GLY A 171 -11.66 -14.70 32.76
C GLY A 171 -10.72 -15.80 32.28
N ARG A 172 -11.29 -16.85 31.68
CA ARG A 172 -10.54 -17.89 30.99
C ARG A 172 -10.19 -17.39 29.58
N VAL A 173 -8.94 -17.60 29.17
CA VAL A 173 -8.50 -17.43 27.77
C VAL A 173 -9.20 -18.45 26.87
#